data_AF-A0A7K4F0P2-F1
#
_entry.id   AF-A0A7K4F0P2-F1
#
_cell.length_a   1.000
_cell.length_b   1.000
_cell.length_c   1.000
_cell.angle_alpha   90.00
_cell.angle_beta   90.00
_cell.angle_gamma   90.00
#
_symmetry.space_group_name_H-M   'P 1'
#
loop_
_entity.id
_entity.type
_entity.pdbx_description
1 polymer ?
#
loop_
_entity_poly.entity_id
_entity_poly.type
_entity_poly.pdbx_seq_one_letter_code
_entity_poly.pdbx_strand_id
1 'polypeptide(L)'
;MKIRTKLVLEVIVLFALVGMISFVSIMNTKQLQDSFSSISSETLPVLDTLKDMRYASTQLSAITMEIVLIEDETRNTGENEYRELEEILEINFYKIEQAKSLFNDSFSKYSNLMIENYDDEINTTEELAAKWNDLLFISNKMIQLKTSGVSGLQILQLNQDFNSSFDKMNAEIDHAIELTSGNIDQRQEYIDLLVTEVTWSIVIALNLFVLTALVIRFLILRSI
;
A
#
# COMPACT_ATOMS: atom_id res chain seq x y z
N MET A 1 15.29 -55.54 -30.78
CA MET A 1 13.95 -55.19 -30.27
C MET A 1 12.97 -55.08 -31.43
N LYS A 2 11.78 -55.68 -31.35
CA LYS A 2 10.73 -55.50 -32.38
C LYS A 2 10.38 -54.01 -32.49
N ILE A 3 10.12 -53.51 -33.70
CA ILE A 3 9.78 -52.10 -34.00
C ILE A 3 8.71 -51.55 -33.05
N ARG A 4 7.71 -52.38 -32.70
CA ARG A 4 6.65 -52.04 -31.74
C ARG A 4 7.17 -51.63 -30.36
N THR A 5 8.20 -52.30 -29.84
CA THR A 5 8.77 -52.00 -28.52
C THR A 5 9.53 -50.67 -28.52
N LYS A 6 10.19 -50.33 -29.63
CA LYS A 6 10.89 -49.03 -29.79
C LYS A 6 9.90 -47.86 -29.84
N LEU A 7 8.79 -48.01 -30.56
CA LEU A 7 7.73 -47.00 -30.63
C LEU A 7 7.02 -46.78 -29.29
N VAL A 8 6.74 -47.85 -28.53
CA VAL A 8 6.15 -47.73 -27.19
C VAL A 8 7.09 -46.99 -26.23
N LEU A 9 8.39 -47.28 -26.30
CA LEU A 9 9.40 -46.59 -25.48
C LEU A 9 9.48 -45.09 -25.83
N GLU A 10 9.44 -44.74 -27.12
CA GLU A 10 9.38 -43.35 -27.58
C GLU A 10 8.20 -42.60 -26.98
N VAL A 11 6.99 -43.18 -27.02
CA VAL A 11 5.78 -42.57 -26.45
C VAL A 11 5.91 -42.37 -24.94
N ILE A 12 6.47 -43.35 -24.21
CA ILE A 12 6.68 -43.23 -22.75
C ILE A 12 7.66 -42.10 -22.42
N VAL A 13 8.77 -42.01 -23.16
CA VAL A 13 9.77 -40.96 -22.95
C VAL A 13 9.21 -39.58 -23.28
N LEU A 14 8.44 -39.46 -24.37
CA LEU A 14 7.75 -38.20 -24.71
C LEU A 14 6.74 -37.80 -23.64
N PHE A 15 5.96 -38.74 -23.10
CA PHE A 15 5.03 -38.47 -22.00
C PHE A 15 5.74 -37.99 -20.73
N ALA A 16 6.85 -38.62 -20.36
CA ALA A 16 7.65 -38.20 -19.21
C ALA A 16 8.24 -36.80 -19.40
N LEU A 17 8.73 -36.50 -20.60
CA LEU A 17 9.26 -35.18 -20.95
C LEU A 17 8.17 -34.10 -20.91
N VAL A 18 6.98 -34.36 -21.44
CA VAL A 18 5.85 -33.43 -21.36
C VAL A 18 5.49 -33.17 -19.90
N GLY A 19 5.39 -34.22 -19.07
CA GLY A 19 5.11 -34.07 -17.64
C GLY A 19 6.13 -33.20 -16.92
N MET A 20 7.42 -33.36 -17.23
CA MET A 20 8.50 -32.56 -16.63
C MET A 20 8.40 -31.07 -17.03
N ILE A 21 8.13 -30.77 -18.31
CA ILE A 21 8.00 -29.39 -18.79
C ILE A 21 6.76 -28.72 -18.18
N SER A 22 5.65 -29.44 -18.13
CA SER A 22 4.43 -28.96 -17.47
C SER A 22 4.68 -28.67 -15.99
N PHE A 23 5.40 -29.54 -15.28
CA PHE A 23 5.75 -29.32 -13.87
C PHE A 23 6.60 -28.06 -13.68
N VAL A 24 7.67 -27.88 -14.47
CA VAL A 24 8.53 -26.68 -14.41
C VAL A 24 7.72 -25.42 -14.74
N SER A 25 6.88 -25.47 -15.77
CA SER A 25 6.06 -24.32 -16.16
C SER A 25 5.06 -23.92 -15.06
N ILE A 26 4.41 -24.90 -14.43
CA ILE A 26 3.47 -24.66 -13.32
C ILE A 26 4.21 -24.07 -12.11
N MET A 27 5.35 -24.65 -11.73
CA MET A 27 6.13 -24.19 -10.58
C MET A 27 6.58 -22.74 -10.78
N ASN A 28 7.12 -22.43 -11.96
CA ASN A 28 7.55 -21.09 -12.32
C ASN A 28 6.40 -20.07 -12.36
N THR A 29 5.25 -20.47 -12.93
CA THR A 29 4.05 -19.61 -12.98
C THR A 29 3.52 -19.34 -11.57
N LYS A 30 3.56 -20.35 -10.68
CA LYS A 30 3.14 -20.18 -9.29
C LYS A 30 4.07 -19.22 -8.55
N GLN A 31 5.39 -19.35 -8.71
CA GLN A 31 6.35 -18.44 -8.08
C GLN A 31 6.15 -16.99 -8.54
N LEU A 32 5.86 -16.79 -9.83
CA LEU A 32 5.50 -15.48 -10.38
C LEU A 32 4.21 -14.94 -9.74
N GLN A 33 3.19 -15.79 -9.67
CA GLN A 33 1.89 -15.44 -9.09
C GLN A 33 2.02 -15.06 -7.62
N ASP A 34 2.75 -15.83 -6.82
CA ASP A 34 2.97 -15.57 -5.39
C ASP A 34 3.71 -14.23 -5.21
N SER A 35 4.73 -13.98 -6.03
CA SER A 35 5.49 -12.70 -6.00
C SER A 35 4.61 -11.51 -6.35
N PHE A 36 3.81 -11.61 -7.42
CA PHE A 36 2.88 -10.55 -7.82
C PHE A 36 1.76 -10.34 -6.80
N SER A 37 1.23 -11.42 -6.24
CA SER A 37 0.22 -11.36 -5.18
C SER A 37 0.76 -10.56 -4.01
N SER A 38 2.00 -10.81 -3.57
CA SER A 38 2.58 -10.09 -2.43
C SER A 38 2.60 -8.56 -2.62
N ILE A 39 2.92 -8.07 -3.83
CA ILE A 39 2.85 -6.62 -4.12
C ILE A 39 1.39 -6.14 -4.10
N SER A 40 0.50 -6.87 -4.77
CA SER A 40 -0.87 -6.44 -4.99
C SER A 40 -1.77 -6.54 -3.75
N SER A 41 -1.54 -7.51 -2.88
CA SER A 41 -2.37 -7.77 -1.70
C SER A 41 -1.77 -7.27 -0.40
N GLU A 42 -0.46 -7.00 -0.35
CA GLU A 42 0.22 -6.56 0.86
C GLU A 42 0.76 -5.15 0.70
N THR A 43 1.70 -4.92 -0.22
CA THR A 43 2.48 -3.68 -0.26
C THR A 43 1.71 -2.47 -0.82
N LEU A 44 0.92 -2.66 -1.90
CA LEU A 44 0.10 -1.59 -2.46
C LEU A 44 -1.01 -1.12 -1.50
N PRO A 45 -1.78 -2.02 -0.86
CA PRO A 45 -2.74 -1.62 0.17
C PRO A 45 -2.12 -0.83 1.33
N VAL A 46 -0.91 -1.21 1.78
CA VAL A 46 -0.19 -0.43 2.80
C VAL A 46 0.06 1.00 2.32
N LEU A 47 0.58 1.17 1.10
CA LEU A 47 0.82 2.49 0.52
C LEU A 47 -0.46 3.34 0.42
N ASP A 48 -1.57 2.74 0.00
CA ASP A 48 -2.85 3.45 -0.11
C ASP A 48 -3.36 3.89 1.27
N THR A 49 -3.28 3.04 2.29
CA THR A 49 -3.67 3.42 3.65
C THR A 49 -2.81 4.55 4.23
N LEU A 50 -1.50 4.58 3.93
CA LEU A 50 -0.61 5.67 4.32
C LEU A 50 -0.97 6.99 3.63
N LYS A 51 -1.31 6.95 2.33
CA LYS A 51 -1.75 8.14 1.59
C LYS A 51 -3.07 8.69 2.12
N ASP A 52 -4.03 7.83 2.45
CA ASP A 52 -5.31 8.23 3.04
C ASP A 52 -5.09 8.87 4.43
N MET A 53 -4.20 8.31 5.25
CA MET A 53 -3.80 8.92 6.53
C MET A 53 -3.16 10.30 6.36
N ARG A 54 -2.26 10.47 5.38
CA ARG A 54 -1.65 11.77 5.04
C ARG A 54 -2.68 12.80 4.56
N TYR A 55 -3.64 12.35 3.76
CA TYR A 55 -4.72 13.22 3.31
C TYR A 55 -5.60 13.64 4.49
N ALA A 56 -5.98 12.72 5.36
CA ALA A 56 -6.79 12.99 6.53
C ALA A 56 -6.12 13.95 7.53
N SER A 57 -4.81 13.79 7.79
CA SER A 57 -4.05 14.72 8.65
C SER A 57 -3.99 16.14 8.07
N THR A 58 -3.85 16.25 6.75
CA THR A 58 -3.86 17.52 6.01
C THR A 58 -5.22 18.19 6.08
N GLN A 59 -6.31 17.43 5.90
CA GLN A 59 -7.68 17.94 6.06
C GLN A 59 -7.92 18.43 7.49
N LEU A 60 -7.55 17.63 8.50
CA LEU A 60 -7.70 18.03 9.91
C LEU A 60 -6.98 19.36 10.18
N SER A 61 -5.74 19.50 9.68
CA SER A 61 -4.96 20.73 9.82
C SER A 61 -5.63 21.95 9.18
N ALA A 62 -5.99 21.84 7.90
CA ALA A 62 -6.62 22.92 7.16
C ALA A 62 -7.95 23.35 7.80
N ILE A 63 -8.82 22.39 8.15
CA ILE A 63 -10.14 22.68 8.71
C ILE A 63 -10.02 23.23 10.14
N THR A 64 -9.08 22.74 10.95
CA THR A 64 -8.83 23.29 12.30
C THR A 64 -8.47 24.78 12.20
N MET A 65 -7.59 25.13 11.28
CA MET A 65 -7.21 26.53 11.06
C MET A 65 -8.36 27.38 10.53
N GLU A 66 -9.17 26.82 9.63
CA GLU A 66 -10.37 27.49 9.10
C GLU A 66 -11.39 27.78 10.21
N ILE A 67 -11.71 26.81 11.08
CA ILE A 67 -12.59 27.02 12.24
C ILE A 67 -12.04 28.11 13.15
N VAL A 68 -10.74 28.07 13.44
CA VAL A 68 -10.10 29.06 14.33
C VAL A 68 -10.17 30.48 13.76
N LEU A 69 -10.09 30.64 12.44
CA LEU A 69 -10.22 31.93 11.75
C LEU A 69 -11.68 32.41 11.73
N ILE A 70 -12.62 31.55 11.32
CA ILE A 70 -14.04 31.90 11.20
C ILE A 70 -14.64 32.29 12.56
N GLU A 71 -14.29 31.57 13.62
CA GLU A 71 -14.70 31.93 14.99
C GLU A 71 -14.16 33.28 15.47
N ASP A 72 -13.09 33.81 14.85
CA ASP A 72 -12.63 35.17 15.12
C ASP A 72 -13.50 36.21 14.42
N GLU A 73 -13.94 35.89 13.20
CA GLU A 73 -14.78 36.76 12.38
C GLU A 73 -16.21 36.81 12.92
N THR A 74 -16.82 35.69 13.29
CA THR A 74 -18.20 35.62 13.82
C THR A 74 -18.45 36.55 14.99
N ARG A 75 -17.44 36.77 15.84
CA ARG A 75 -17.52 37.65 17.01
C ARG A 75 -17.58 39.13 16.70
N ASN A 76 -17.15 39.53 15.51
CA ASN A 76 -17.02 40.93 15.10
C ASN A 76 -18.05 41.33 14.03
N THR A 77 -19.03 40.47 13.76
CA THR A 77 -19.84 40.49 12.54
C THR A 77 -21.33 40.77 12.83
N GLY A 78 -22.03 41.41 11.88
CA GLY A 78 -23.46 41.73 11.97
C GLY A 78 -24.40 40.54 11.72
N GLU A 79 -25.69 40.67 12.09
CA GLU A 79 -26.67 39.56 12.12
C GLU A 79 -26.77 38.68 10.86
N ASN A 80 -26.69 39.26 9.65
CA ASN A 80 -26.83 38.48 8.41
C ASN A 80 -25.56 37.69 8.06
N GLU A 81 -24.39 38.32 8.20
CA GLU A 81 -23.09 37.69 7.95
C GLU A 81 -22.77 36.64 9.04
N TYR A 82 -23.29 36.82 10.26
CA TYR A 82 -23.18 35.84 11.33
C TYR A 82 -23.80 34.49 10.96
N ARG A 83 -24.98 34.50 10.33
CA ARG A 83 -25.70 33.26 9.96
C ARG A 83 -24.96 32.46 8.88
N GLU A 84 -24.33 33.15 7.92
CA GLU A 84 -23.52 32.48 6.89
C GLU A 84 -22.27 31.85 7.49
N LEU A 85 -21.59 32.54 8.41
CA LEU A 85 -20.42 32.00 9.11
C LEU A 85 -20.77 30.82 10.03
N GLU A 86 -21.94 30.84 10.67
CA GLU A 86 -22.44 29.73 11.50
C GLU A 86 -22.68 28.45 10.67
N GLU A 87 -23.25 28.57 9.47
CA GLU A 87 -23.42 27.45 8.54
C GLU A 87 -22.06 26.87 8.09
N ILE A 88 -21.09 27.73 7.80
CA ILE A 88 -19.73 27.28 7.44
C ILE A 88 -19.06 26.55 8.61
N LEU A 89 -19.24 27.04 9.85
CA LEU A 89 -18.72 26.36 11.04
C LEU A 89 -19.31 24.97 11.20
N GLU A 90 -20.63 24.81 11.08
CA GLU A 90 -21.30 23.51 11.16
C GLU A 90 -20.74 22.51 10.13
N ILE A 91 -20.58 22.96 8.88
CA ILE A 91 -19.97 22.16 7.81
C ILE A 91 -18.53 21.77 8.18
N ASN A 92 -17.75 22.68 8.73
CA ASN A 92 -16.35 22.41 9.07
C ASN A 92 -16.21 21.46 10.26
N PHE A 93 -17.07 21.55 11.27
CA PHE A 93 -17.15 20.54 12.34
C PHE A 93 -17.46 19.15 11.78
N TYR A 94 -18.41 19.07 10.85
CA TYR A 94 -18.72 17.81 10.17
C TYR A 94 -17.53 17.25 9.37
N LYS A 95 -16.81 18.10 8.63
CA LYS A 95 -15.60 17.69 7.89
C LYS A 95 -14.46 17.23 8.82
N ILE A 96 -14.33 17.80 10.02
CA ILE A 96 -13.36 17.30 11.02
C ILE A 96 -13.68 15.86 11.39
N GLU A 97 -14.94 15.54 11.68
CA GLU A 97 -15.34 14.18 12.03
C GLU A 97 -15.13 13.22 10.84
N GLN A 98 -15.36 13.68 9.61
CA GLN A 98 -14.99 12.88 8.42
C GLN A 98 -13.49 12.62 8.32
N ALA A 99 -12.64 13.62 8.55
CA ALA A 99 -11.18 13.46 8.53
C ALA A 99 -10.73 12.48 9.63
N LYS A 100 -11.31 12.58 10.83
CA LYS A 100 -11.05 11.64 11.93
C LYS A 100 -11.43 10.20 11.57
N SER A 101 -12.63 10.01 11.01
CA SER A 101 -13.09 8.69 10.57
C SER A 101 -12.18 8.11 9.50
N LEU A 102 -11.86 8.89 8.47
CA LEU A 102 -10.98 8.46 7.38
C LEU A 102 -9.61 8.04 7.91
N PHE A 103 -9.03 8.82 8.82
CA PHE A 103 -7.76 8.48 9.44
C PHE A 103 -7.86 7.16 10.20
N ASN A 104 -8.84 7.02 11.11
CA ASN A 104 -8.97 5.85 11.96
C ASN A 104 -9.26 4.57 11.16
N ASP A 105 -10.08 4.65 10.12
CA ASP A 105 -10.38 3.52 9.24
C ASP A 105 -9.13 3.10 8.46
N SER A 106 -8.35 4.07 7.96
CA SER A 106 -7.11 3.82 7.22
C SER A 106 -6.03 3.26 8.14
N PHE A 107 -5.88 3.81 9.34
CA PHE A 107 -4.96 3.32 10.36
C PHE A 107 -5.30 1.89 10.80
N SER A 108 -6.58 1.58 10.97
CA SER A 108 -7.00 0.21 11.33
C SER A 108 -6.63 -0.80 10.23
N LYS A 109 -6.85 -0.43 8.96
CA LYS A 109 -6.43 -1.27 7.81
C LYS A 109 -4.91 -1.41 7.75
N TYR A 110 -4.19 -0.30 7.88
CA TYR A 110 -2.73 -0.28 7.95
C TYR A 110 -2.21 -1.21 9.04
N SER A 111 -2.70 -1.04 10.27
CA SER A 111 -2.28 -1.86 11.42
C SER A 111 -2.54 -3.35 11.19
N ASN A 112 -3.67 -3.72 10.59
CA ASN A 112 -3.93 -5.12 10.27
C ASN A 112 -2.95 -5.66 9.22
N LEU A 113 -2.67 -4.90 8.16
CA LEU A 113 -1.70 -5.28 7.13
C LEU A 113 -0.28 -5.42 7.70
N MET A 114 0.11 -4.55 8.63
CA MET A 114 1.41 -4.62 9.30
C MET A 114 1.50 -5.84 10.22
N ILE A 115 0.47 -6.15 10.99
CA ILE A 115 0.43 -7.35 11.86
C ILE A 115 0.44 -8.64 11.04
N GLU A 116 -0.26 -8.67 9.91
CA GLU A 116 -0.36 -9.89 9.10
C GLU A 116 0.91 -10.18 8.28
N ASN A 117 1.64 -9.15 7.86
CA ASN A 117 2.68 -9.29 6.84
C ASN A 117 4.06 -8.74 7.25
N TYR A 118 4.15 -7.98 8.36
CA TYR A 118 5.36 -7.22 8.76
C TYR A 118 5.54 -7.19 10.30
N ASP A 119 5.70 -8.36 10.94
CA ASP A 119 5.85 -8.51 12.41
C ASP A 119 6.97 -7.64 13.04
N ASP A 120 8.03 -7.33 12.29
CA ASP A 120 9.18 -6.56 12.79
C ASP A 120 8.93 -5.02 12.80
N GLU A 121 7.83 -4.54 12.22
CA GLU A 121 7.51 -3.10 12.08
C GLU A 121 6.41 -2.60 13.03
N ILE A 122 6.10 -3.37 14.09
CA ILE A 122 5.06 -3.02 15.08
C ILE A 122 5.31 -1.65 15.74
N ASN A 123 6.57 -1.29 16.00
CA ASN A 123 6.93 0.00 16.61
C ASN A 123 6.48 1.20 15.77
N THR A 124 6.57 1.11 14.43
CA THR A 124 6.14 2.17 13.50
C THR A 124 4.64 2.43 13.60
N THR A 125 3.85 1.38 13.87
CA THR A 125 2.39 1.48 14.01
C THR A 125 2.00 2.21 15.30
N GLU A 126 2.70 1.95 16.41
CA GLU A 126 2.48 2.63 17.69
C GLU A 126 2.87 4.12 17.63
N GLU A 127 3.98 4.43 16.95
CA GLU A 127 4.43 5.82 16.77
C GLU A 127 3.44 6.66 15.95
N LEU A 128 2.89 6.10 14.86
CA LEU A 128 1.84 6.75 14.08
C LEU A 128 0.59 7.05 14.92
N ALA A 129 0.15 6.09 15.74
CA ALA A 129 -1.00 6.29 16.62
C ALA A 129 -0.76 7.41 17.64
N ALA A 130 0.44 7.44 18.25
CA ALA A 130 0.81 8.45 19.22
C ALA A 130 0.80 9.86 18.60
N LYS A 131 1.45 10.02 17.44
CA LYS A 131 1.54 11.31 16.73
C LYS A 131 0.18 11.80 16.24
N TRP A 132 -0.70 10.90 15.81
CA TRP A 132 -2.08 11.23 15.46
C TRP A 132 -2.87 11.74 16.66
N ASN A 133 -2.78 11.05 17.80
CA ASN A 133 -3.46 11.45 19.02
C ASN A 133 -2.99 12.81 19.53
N ASP A 134 -1.69 13.10 19.44
CA ASP A 134 -1.14 14.42 19.78
C ASP A 134 -1.72 15.53 18.88
N LEU A 135 -1.74 15.30 17.56
CA LEU A 135 -2.31 16.25 16.61
C LEU A 135 -3.81 16.50 16.88
N LEU A 136 -4.56 15.43 17.11
CA LEU A 136 -5.98 15.46 17.42
C LEU A 136 -6.25 16.23 18.72
N PHE A 137 -5.46 15.97 19.76
CA PHE A 137 -5.59 16.63 21.04
C PHE A 137 -5.37 18.14 20.92
N ILE A 138 -4.32 18.56 20.22
CA ILE A 138 -4.02 19.99 20.01
C ILE A 138 -5.10 20.65 19.15
N SER A 139 -5.55 20.01 18.07
CA SER A 139 -6.66 20.49 17.22
C SER A 139 -7.92 20.74 18.05
N ASN A 140 -8.38 19.74 18.80
CA ASN A 140 -9.57 19.85 19.63
C ASN A 140 -9.43 20.95 20.68
N LYS A 141 -8.23 21.09 21.28
CA LYS A 141 -7.94 22.14 22.26
C LYS A 141 -7.97 23.53 21.63
N MET A 142 -7.43 23.71 20.43
CA MET A 142 -7.49 24.99 19.70
C MET A 142 -8.93 25.38 19.42
N ILE A 143 -9.73 24.46 18.89
CA ILE A 143 -11.15 24.67 18.59
C ILE A 143 -11.92 25.01 19.87
N GLN A 144 -11.73 24.25 20.95
CA GLN A 144 -12.40 24.48 22.23
C GLN A 144 -12.07 25.85 22.83
N LEU A 145 -10.79 26.24 22.85
CA LEU A 145 -10.39 27.54 23.37
C LEU A 145 -10.95 28.67 22.52
N LYS A 146 -10.93 28.49 21.20
CA LYS A 146 -11.48 29.48 20.28
C LYS A 146 -12.96 29.67 20.51
N THR A 147 -13.77 28.60 20.52
CA THR A 147 -15.22 28.67 20.77
C THR A 147 -15.55 29.23 22.17
N SER A 148 -14.67 29.04 23.15
CA SER A 148 -14.86 29.52 24.54
C SER A 148 -14.53 31.00 24.77
N GLY A 149 -14.19 31.79 23.75
CA GLY A 149 -13.92 33.22 23.94
C GLY A 149 -12.45 33.60 24.14
N VAL A 150 -11.52 32.63 24.09
CA VAL A 150 -10.13 32.86 24.50
C VAL A 150 -9.39 33.75 23.50
N SER A 151 -8.55 34.65 24.03
CA SER A 151 -7.78 35.61 23.22
C SER A 151 -6.87 34.91 22.22
N GLY A 152 -6.70 35.51 21.03
CA GLY A 152 -5.86 34.98 19.96
C GLY A 152 -4.39 34.74 20.35
N LEU A 153 -3.88 35.41 21.39
CA LEU A 153 -2.48 35.27 21.82
C LEU A 153 -2.16 33.90 22.44
N GLN A 154 -3.11 33.29 23.16
CA GLN A 154 -2.98 31.93 23.68
C GLN A 154 -3.14 30.88 22.56
N ILE A 155 -3.99 31.18 21.58
CA ILE A 155 -4.21 30.33 20.39
C ILE A 155 -2.97 30.37 19.48
N LEU A 156 -2.27 31.50 19.42
CA LEU A 156 -1.03 31.66 18.64
C LEU A 156 0.08 30.73 19.14
N GLN A 157 0.21 30.56 20.47
CA GLN A 157 1.16 29.61 21.05
C GLN A 157 0.78 28.16 20.71
N LEU A 158 -0.50 27.81 20.84
CA LEU A 158 -1.00 26.49 20.43
C LEU A 158 -0.85 26.22 18.94
N ASN A 159 -0.91 27.25 18.09
CA ASN A 159 -0.69 27.11 16.66
C ASN A 159 0.75 26.64 16.35
N GLN A 160 1.75 27.08 17.12
CA GLN A 160 3.11 26.57 16.97
C GLN A 160 3.21 25.08 17.33
N ASP A 161 2.60 24.69 18.45
CA ASP A 161 2.53 23.29 18.88
C ASP A 161 1.76 22.43 17.85
N PHE A 162 0.70 22.99 17.27
CA PHE A 162 -0.12 22.34 16.26
C PHE A 162 0.66 22.07 14.97
N ASN A 163 1.32 23.10 14.42
CA ASN A 163 2.18 22.94 13.24
C ASN A 163 3.31 21.94 13.50
N SER A 164 3.93 22.00 14.69
CA SER A 164 4.96 21.03 15.08
C SER A 164 4.42 19.59 15.12
N SER A 165 3.22 19.39 15.68
CA SER A 165 2.57 18.07 15.73
C SER A 165 2.16 17.57 14.34
N PHE A 166 1.68 18.47 13.48
CA PHE A 166 1.35 18.19 12.10
C PHE A 166 2.58 17.75 11.30
N ASP A 167 3.67 18.49 11.42
CA ASP A 167 4.94 18.18 10.75
C ASP A 167 5.50 16.83 11.24
N LYS A 168 5.48 16.57 12.55
CA LYS A 168 5.92 15.28 13.12
C LYS A 168 5.09 14.11 12.63
N MET A 169 3.77 14.27 12.54
CA MET A 169 2.85 13.26 12.05
C MET A 169 3.11 12.95 10.59
N ASN A 170 3.18 13.98 9.74
CA ASN A 170 3.41 13.78 8.32
C ASN A 170 4.82 13.34 7.98
N ALA A 171 5.83 13.71 8.77
CA ALA A 171 7.18 13.17 8.61
C ALA A 171 7.21 11.65 8.85
N GLU A 172 6.43 11.16 9.80
CA GLU A 172 6.32 9.70 10.04
C GLU A 172 5.63 8.99 8.88
N ILE A 173 4.51 9.55 8.41
CA ILE A 173 3.80 8.99 7.27
C ILE A 173 4.68 9.02 6.01
N ASP A 174 5.40 10.12 5.77
CA ASP A 174 6.27 10.28 4.60
C ASP A 174 7.44 9.31 4.63
N HIS A 175 8.04 9.09 5.80
CA HIS A 175 9.07 8.06 6.00
C HIS A 175 8.53 6.65 5.72
N ALA A 176 7.34 6.31 6.23
CA ALA A 176 6.70 5.02 5.96
C ALA A 176 6.32 4.85 4.48
N ILE A 177 5.88 5.92 3.81
CA ILE A 177 5.62 5.93 2.37
C ILE A 177 6.90 5.69 1.58
N GLU A 178 8.00 6.34 1.95
CA GLU A 178 9.29 6.19 1.27
C GLU A 178 9.81 4.75 1.37
N LEU A 179 9.77 4.16 2.57
CA LEU A 179 10.14 2.76 2.80
C LEU A 179 9.26 1.80 1.99
N THR A 180 7.94 1.99 2.04
CA THR A 180 6.98 1.17 1.29
C THR A 180 7.18 1.29 -0.21
N SER A 181 7.43 2.50 -0.72
CA SER A 181 7.65 2.74 -2.15
C SER A 181 8.96 2.09 -2.62
N GLY A 182 10.03 2.23 -1.83
CA GLY A 182 11.29 1.54 -2.11
C GLY A 182 11.13 0.00 -2.14
N ASN A 183 10.32 -0.56 -1.24
CA ASN A 183 10.00 -1.99 -1.25
C ASN A 183 9.19 -2.40 -2.50
N ILE A 184 8.28 -1.56 -2.98
CA ILE A 184 7.54 -1.81 -4.24
C ILE A 184 8.51 -1.83 -5.41
N ASP A 185 9.40 -0.84 -5.53
CA ASP A 185 10.36 -0.76 -6.63
C ASP A 185 11.28 -1.99 -6.67
N GLN A 186 11.81 -2.40 -5.52
CA GLN A 186 12.64 -3.61 -5.42
C GLN A 186 11.87 -4.88 -5.79
N ARG A 187 10.63 -5.03 -5.31
CA ARG A 187 9.80 -6.20 -5.65
C ARG A 187 9.40 -6.20 -7.12
N GLN A 188 9.17 -5.05 -7.74
CA GLN A 188 8.91 -4.94 -9.18
C GLN A 188 10.12 -5.37 -10.01
N GLU A 189 11.33 -4.90 -9.67
CA GLU A 189 12.56 -5.32 -10.35
C GLU A 189 12.77 -6.85 -10.22
N TYR A 190 12.52 -7.41 -9.03
CA TYR A 190 12.57 -8.85 -8.82
C TYR A 190 11.55 -9.61 -9.67
N ILE A 191 10.31 -9.12 -9.79
CA ILE A 191 9.29 -9.74 -10.65
C ILE A 191 9.73 -9.68 -12.12
N ASP A 192 10.26 -8.56 -12.61
CA ASP A 192 10.70 -8.44 -14.00
C ASP A 192 11.85 -9.41 -14.33
N LEU A 193 12.79 -9.58 -13.40
CA LEU A 193 13.83 -10.60 -13.49
C LEU A 193 13.22 -12.01 -13.52
N LEU A 194 12.29 -12.29 -12.61
CA LEU A 194 11.63 -13.58 -12.53
C LEU A 194 10.81 -13.89 -13.80
N VAL A 195 10.06 -12.93 -14.36
CA VAL A 195 9.37 -13.07 -15.66
C VAL A 195 10.36 -13.46 -16.74
N THR A 196 11.50 -12.77 -16.79
CA THR A 196 12.53 -13.00 -17.80
C THR A 196 13.13 -14.40 -17.66
N GLU A 197 13.52 -14.79 -16.46
CA GLU A 197 14.08 -16.12 -16.16
C GLU A 197 13.08 -17.25 -16.46
N VAL A 198 11.83 -17.09 -16.03
CA VAL A 198 10.75 -18.06 -16.29
C VAL A 198 10.51 -18.20 -17.79
N THR A 199 10.45 -17.09 -18.52
CA THR A 199 10.25 -17.10 -19.97
C THR A 199 11.38 -17.84 -20.67
N TRP A 200 12.62 -17.51 -20.36
CA TRP A 200 13.78 -18.20 -20.93
C TRP A 200 13.84 -19.67 -20.54
N SER A 201 13.51 -20.02 -19.29
CA SER A 201 13.45 -21.41 -18.83
C SER A 201 12.44 -22.22 -19.64
N ILE A 202 11.25 -21.67 -19.92
CA ILE A 202 10.22 -22.32 -20.74
C ILE A 202 10.71 -22.48 -22.18
N VAL A 203 11.31 -21.44 -22.77
CA VAL A 203 11.85 -21.48 -24.14
C VAL A 203 12.96 -22.53 -24.27
N ILE A 204 13.89 -22.58 -23.31
CA ILE A 204 14.98 -23.57 -23.28
C ILE A 204 14.40 -24.98 -23.12
N ALA A 205 13.45 -25.18 -22.21
CA ALA A 205 12.80 -26.47 -22.00
C ALA A 205 12.07 -26.97 -23.25
N LEU A 206 11.36 -26.09 -23.97
CA LEU A 206 10.71 -26.41 -25.24
C LEU A 206 11.71 -26.76 -26.35
N ASN A 207 12.80 -26.02 -26.48
CA ASN A 207 13.82 -26.33 -27.47
C ASN A 207 14.54 -27.66 -27.16
N LEU A 208 14.87 -27.91 -25.89
CA LEU A 208 15.40 -29.20 -25.44
C LEU A 208 14.43 -30.34 -25.71
N PHE A 209 13.13 -30.13 -25.50
CA PHE A 209 12.10 -31.10 -25.83
C PHE A 209 12.10 -31.48 -27.30
N VAL A 210 12.02 -30.48 -28.18
CA VAL A 210 12.02 -30.69 -29.64
C VAL A 210 13.30 -31.39 -30.08
N LEU A 211 14.45 -30.95 -29.58
CA LEU A 211 15.74 -31.54 -29.92
C LEU A 211 15.83 -33.00 -29.45
N THR A 212 15.41 -33.29 -28.21
CA THR A 212 15.40 -34.65 -27.66
C THR A 212 14.44 -35.57 -28.43
N ALA A 213 13.25 -35.08 -28.78
CA ALA A 213 12.29 -35.82 -29.59
C ALA A 213 12.86 -36.14 -30.99
N LEU A 214 13.50 -35.18 -31.65
CA LEU A 214 14.14 -35.37 -32.95
C LEU A 214 15.30 -36.39 -32.88
N VAL A 215 16.14 -36.30 -31.85
CA VAL A 215 17.27 -37.23 -31.64
C VAL A 215 16.76 -38.66 -31.42
N ILE A 216 15.77 -38.84 -30.55
CA ILE A 216 15.16 -40.16 -30.29
C ILE A 216 14.59 -40.74 -31.60
N ARG A 217 13.81 -39.94 -32.34
CA ARG A 217 13.22 -40.37 -33.60
C ARG A 217 14.27 -40.73 -34.66
N PHE A 218 15.33 -39.93 -34.78
CA PHE A 218 16.46 -40.22 -35.68
C PHE A 218 17.17 -41.53 -35.31
N LEU A 219 17.44 -41.76 -34.02
CA LEU A 219 18.07 -43.00 -33.54
C LEU A 219 17.20 -44.24 -33.80
N ILE A 220 15.87 -44.11 -33.66
CA ILE A 220 14.93 -45.19 -33.99
C ILE A 220 14.98 -45.49 -35.48
N LEU A 221 14.86 -44.47 -36.34
CA LEU A 221 14.87 -44.62 -37.81
C LEU A 221 16.17 -45.23 -38.33
N ARG A 222 17.34 -44.81 -37.81
CA ARG A 222 18.65 -45.38 -38.18
C ARG A 222 18.82 -46.84 -37.74
N SER A 223 18.05 -47.28 -36.73
CA SER A 223 18.15 -48.62 -36.14
C SER A 223 17.07 -49.60 -36.67
N ILE A 224 16.27 -49.17 -37.65
CA ILE A 224 15.34 -50.01 -38.42
C ILE A 224 16.06 -50.44 -39.70
#